data_AF-A0A7J3YTR1-F1
#
_entry.id   AF-A0A7J3YTR1-F1
#
_cell.length_a   1.000
_cell.length_b   1.000
_cell.length_c   1.000
_cell.angle_alpha   90.00
_cell.angle_beta   90.00
_cell.angle_gamma   90.00
#
_symmetry.space_group_name_H-M   'P 1'
#
loop_
_entity.id
_entity.type
_entity.pdbx_description
1 polymer ?
#
loop_
_entity_poly.entity_id
_entity_poly.type
_entity_poly.pdbx_seq_one_letter_code
_entity_poly.pdbx_strand_id
1 'polypeptide(L)' 'MANYKKYKEALEKLGLKQLDVYRYKDKDVIRVLRTQDNKVFLVELLKHREEMSVEDYINLIKTKIR' A
#
# COMPACT_ATOMS: atom_id res chain seq x y z
N MET A 1 7.77 16.64 6.62
CA MET A 1 6.71 16.07 5.75
C MET A 1 7.32 15.35 4.55
N ALA A 2 7.98 14.19 4.74
CA ALA A 2 8.74 13.52 3.65
C ALA A 2 8.45 12.01 3.50
N ASN A 3 7.75 11.38 4.45
CA ASN A 3 7.69 9.91 4.52
C ASN A 3 6.57 9.27 3.67
N TYR A 4 5.58 10.05 3.19
CA TYR A 4 4.46 9.51 2.42
C TYR A 4 4.80 9.22 0.96
N LYS A 5 5.76 9.96 0.39
CA LYS A 5 6.08 9.91 -1.03
C LYS A 5 6.66 8.54 -1.44
N LYS A 6 7.52 7.96 -0.59
CA LYS A 6 8.22 6.69 -0.88
C LYS A 6 7.28 5.50 -1.04
N TYR A 7 6.23 5.39 -0.21
CA TYR A 7 5.26 4.27 -0.30
C TYR A 7 4.35 4.40 -1.52
N LYS A 8 3.99 5.64 -1.87
CA LYS A 8 3.22 5.92 -3.08
C LYS A 8 4.02 5.63 -4.35
N GLU A 9 5.26 6.13 -4.44
CA GLU A 9 6.16 5.85 -5.56
C GLU A 9 6.46 4.35 -5.70
N ALA A 10 6.58 3.62 -4.58
CA ALA A 10 6.72 2.18 -4.58
C ALA A 10 5.51 1.45 -5.20
N LEU A 11 4.29 1.90 -4.89
CA LEU A 11 3.07 1.35 -5.50
C LEU A 11 3.01 1.64 -7.00
N GLU A 12 3.36 2.87 -7.41
CA GLU A 12 3.31 3.28 -8.81
C GLU A 12 4.25 2.43 -9.67
N LYS A 13 5.44 2.07 -9.16
CA LYS A 13 6.37 1.13 -9.80
C LYS A 13 5.82 -0.28 -10.00
N LEU A 14 4.76 -0.65 -9.27
CA LEU A 14 4.06 -1.94 -9.38
C LEU A 14 2.80 -1.88 -10.25
N GLY A 15 2.52 -0.74 -10.90
CA GLY A 15 1.25 -0.53 -11.59
C GLY A 15 0.06 -0.43 -10.63
N LEU A 16 0.31 0.03 -9.41
CA LEU A 16 -0.72 0.27 -8.40
C LEU A 16 -0.83 1.77 -8.10
N LYS A 17 -2.05 2.26 -7.95
CA LYS A 17 -2.33 3.63 -7.50
C LYS A 17 -2.98 3.59 -6.13
N GLN A 18 -2.37 4.24 -5.15
CA GLN A 18 -3.00 4.45 -3.84
C GLN A 18 -4.23 5.36 -4.01
N LEU A 19 -5.39 4.88 -3.57
CA LEU A 19 -6.62 5.66 -3.54
C LEU A 19 -6.78 6.31 -2.16
N ASP A 20 -6.84 5.46 -1.13
CA ASP A 20 -7.12 5.88 0.24
C ASP A 20 -6.25 5.09 1.22
N VAL A 21 -6.04 5.66 2.41
CA VAL A 21 -5.46 4.94 3.54
C VAL A 21 -6.30 5.16 4.78
N TYR A 22 -6.84 4.08 5.32
CA TYR A 22 -7.60 4.08 6.57
C TYR A 22 -6.66 3.69 7.71
N ARG A 23 -6.49 4.61 8.68
CA ARG A 23 -5.64 4.37 9.85
C ARG A 23 -6.51 3.90 11.01
N TYR A 24 -6.22 2.71 11.50
CA TYR A 24 -6.82 2.13 12.71
C TYR A 24 -5.88 2.34 13.91
N LYS A 25 -6.23 1.80 15.07
CA LYS A 25 -5.43 1.97 16.29
C LYS A 25 -4.05 1.31 16.21
N ASP A 26 -3.96 0.19 15.51
CA ASP A 26 -2.81 -0.72 15.48
C ASP A 26 -2.33 -1.06 14.05
N LYS A 27 -3.08 -0.67 13.01
CA LYS A 27 -2.79 -1.00 11.61
C LYS A 27 -3.26 0.08 10.64
N ASP A 28 -2.75 -0.02 9.41
CA ASP A 28 -3.31 0.71 8.27
C ASP A 28 -4.00 -0.27 7.30
N VAL A 29 -5.08 0.17 6.68
CA VAL A 29 -5.70 -0.51 5.53
C VAL A 29 -5.58 0.39 4.32
N ILE A 30 -4.97 -0.12 3.26
CA ILE A 30 -4.67 0.64 2.05
C ILE A 30 -5.57 0.19 0.93
N ARG A 31 -6.28 1.16 0.35
CA ARG A 31 -7.06 0.95 -0.85
C ARG A 31 -6.20 1.28 -2.06
N VAL A 32 -5.95 0.30 -2.92
CA VAL A 32 -5.15 0.46 -4.12
C VAL A 32 -5.93 0.06 -5.37
N LEU A 33 -5.68 0.76 -6.47
CA LEU A 33 -6.17 0.44 -7.80
C LEU A 33 -5.04 -0.19 -8.61
N ARG A 34 -5.24 -1.38 -9.15
CA ARG A 34 -4.35 -1.96 -10.16
C ARG A 34 -4.69 -1.34 -11.52
N THR A 35 -3.72 -0.64 -12.11
CA THR A 35 -3.95 0.14 -13.33
C THR A 35 -4.12 -0.72 -14.58
N GLN A 36 -3.63 -1.97 -14.55
CA GLN A 36 -3.71 -2.89 -15.67
C GLN A 36 -5.15 -3.35 -15.97
N ASP A 37 -5.98 -3.54 -14.94
CA ASP A 37 -7.33 -4.09 -15.06
C ASP A 37 -8.40 -3.30 -14.30
N ASN A 38 -8.04 -2.11 -13.80
CA ASN A 38 -8.88 -1.23 -12.98
C ASN A 38 -9.52 -1.89 -11.75
N LYS A 39 -8.93 -2.99 -11.24
CA LYS A 39 -9.42 -3.64 -10.02
C LYS A 39 -8.94 -2.90 -8.77
N VAL A 40 -9.86 -2.76 -7.82
CA VAL A 40 -9.58 -2.15 -6.52
C VAL A 40 -9.36 -3.27 -5.49
N PHE A 41 -8.28 -3.15 -4.73
CA PHE A 41 -7.91 -4.05 -3.66
C PHE A 41 -7.85 -3.28 -2.33
N LEU A 42 -8.29 -3.93 -1.26
CA LEU A 42 -8.06 -3.49 0.11
C LEU A 42 -6.97 -4.37 0.70
N VAL A 43 -5.86 -3.75 1.10
CA VAL A 43 -4.72 -4.43 1.69
C VAL A 43 -4.60 -4.01 3.15
N GLU A 44 -4.85 -4.96 4.04
CA GLU A 44 -4.59 -4.78 5.47
C GLU A 44 -3.11 -4.98 5.76
N LEU A 45 -2.48 -3.97 6.37
CA LEU A 45 -1.12 -4.06 6.88
C LEU A 45 -1.13 -4.69 8.29
N LEU A 46 0.00 -5.29 8.69
CA LEU A 46 0.17 -5.85 10.03
C LEU A 46 0.40 -4.78 11.12
N LYS A 47 0.83 -3.59 10.72
CA LYS A 47 1.12 -2.42 11.56
C LYS A 47 1.04 -1.15 10.71
N HIS A 48 1.28 0.02 11.29
CA HIS A 48 1.34 1.24 10.49
C HIS A 48 2.43 1.17 9.43
N ARG A 49 2.16 1.72 8.24
CA ARG A 49 3.10 1.69 7.11
C ARG A 49 4.45 2.33 7.44
N GLU A 50 4.45 3.31 8.33
CA GLU A 50 5.65 4.04 8.77
C GLU A 50 6.57 3.19 9.65
N GLU A 51 6.04 2.14 10.28
CA GLU A 51 6.79 1.20 11.12
C GLU A 51 7.40 0.04 10.33
N MET A 52 7.17 -0.02 9.01
CA MET A 52 7.73 -1.03 8.11
C MET A 52 8.65 -0.41 7.06
N SER A 53 9.60 -1.21 6.59
CA SER A 53 10.42 -0.83 5.44
C SER A 53 9.54 -0.75 4.19
N VAL A 54 10.01 -0.02 3.17
CA VAL A 54 9.32 0.06 1.88
C VAL A 54 9.31 -1.31 1.19
N GLU A 55 10.32 -2.13 1.43
CA GLU A 55 10.42 -3.48 0.87
C GLU A 55 9.38 -4.44 1.49
N ASP A 56 9.27 -4.47 2.82
CA ASP A 56 8.26 -5.28 3.52
C ASP A 56 6.85 -4.90 3.08
N TYR A 57 6.62 -3.59 2.94
CA TYR A 57 5.38 -3.02 2.44
C TYR A 57 5.04 -3.54 1.03
N ILE A 58 5.98 -3.47 0.09
CA ILE A 58 5.80 -3.95 -1.28
C ILE A 58 5.52 -5.46 -1.29
N ASN A 59 6.30 -6.24 -0.53
CA ASN A 59 6.16 -7.68 -0.49
C ASN A 59 4.79 -8.08 0.04
N LEU A 60 4.35 -7.46 1.14
CA LEU A 60 3.01 -7.70 1.69
C LEU A 60 1.92 -7.41 0.65
N ILE A 61 2.00 -6.28 -0.04
CA ILE A 61 1.01 -5.89 -1.06
C ILE A 61 0.97 -6.88 -2.22
N LYS A 62 2.12 -7.31 -2.73
CA LYS A 62 2.21 -8.34 -3.78
C LYS A 62 1.57 -9.66 -3.35
N THR A 63 1.72 -10.07 -2.09
CA THR A 63 1.07 -11.31 -1.62
C THR A 63 -0.45 -11.22 -1.57
N LYS A 64 -1.02 -10.02 -1.42
CA LYS A 64 -2.46 -9.77 -1.29
C LYS A 64 -3.15 -9.48 -2.62
N ILE A 65 -2.38 -9.05 -3.63
CA ILE A 65 -2.88 -8.71 -4.96
C ILE A 65 -2.36 -9.75 -5.94
N ARG A 66 -3.18 -10.78 -6.19
CA ARG A 66 -2.93 -11.79 -7.24
C ARG A 66 -3.44 -11.32 -8.60
#